data_AF-A0A2S0WVU0-F1
#
_entry.id   AF-A0A2S0WVU0-F1
#
_cell.length_a   1.000
_cell.length_b   1.000
_cell.length_c   1.000
_cell.angle_alpha   90.00
_cell.angle_beta   90.00
_cell.angle_gamma   90.00
#
_symmetry.space_group_name_H-M   'P 1'
#
loop_
_entity.id
_entity.type
_entity.pdbx_description
1 polymer ?
#
loop_
_entity_poly.entity_id
_entity_poly.type
_entity_poly.pdbx_seq_one_letter_code
_entity_poly.pdbx_strand_id
1 'polypeptide(L)'
;MSALPAQSLPAPRRVGPERAPRRLRPAPEHAGRAKPKLAYAVIALGGVAVIIVAQLLLSIAVTQGAYEIDGLQMKQSALTREEQKLAEDLDRVESPQFLAMNAQGLGMVPNANPVYLRLSDGAVLGQPTAAEGGPGASEPLVPNVLIDGVPPDAGRQAGETPIEGAPGQAGGAAVEAPAAPLDGGLPTPATH
;
A
#
# COMPACT_ATOMS: atom_id res chain seq x y z
N MET A 1 134.48 72.11 -17.29
CA MET A 1 134.44 72.55 -18.70
C MET A 1 133.92 71.39 -19.53
N SER A 2 133.04 71.69 -20.50
CA SER A 2 132.45 70.80 -21.52
C SER A 2 131.44 69.76 -21.00
N ALA A 3 130.12 70.01 -21.07
CA ALA A 3 129.24 70.02 -22.25
C ALA A 3 128.93 68.60 -22.76
N LEU A 4 127.66 68.20 -22.62
CA LEU A 4 126.76 67.72 -23.69
C LEU A 4 125.39 67.33 -23.08
N PRO A 5 124.27 67.95 -23.50
CA PRO A 5 122.93 67.53 -23.12
C PRO A 5 122.43 66.42 -24.06
N ALA A 6 121.93 65.31 -23.49
CA ALA A 6 121.22 64.28 -24.24
C ALA A 6 119.71 64.53 -24.13
N GLN A 7 119.10 64.83 -25.27
CA GLN A 7 117.67 65.03 -25.48
C GLN A 7 117.03 63.72 -26.03
N SER A 8 115.74 63.54 -25.71
CA SER A 8 114.76 62.59 -26.31
C SER A 8 114.80 61.16 -25.73
N LEU A 9 113.68 60.49 -25.43
CA LEU A 9 112.42 60.40 -26.18
C LEU A 9 111.15 60.47 -25.30
N PRO A 10 109.99 60.83 -25.89
CA PRO A 10 108.69 60.86 -25.20
C PRO A 10 108.16 59.45 -24.88
N ALA A 11 107.58 59.33 -23.69
CA ALA A 11 106.95 58.12 -23.19
C ALA A 11 105.71 57.72 -24.01
N PRO A 12 105.51 56.42 -24.32
CA PRO A 12 104.28 55.97 -24.96
C PRO A 12 103.12 56.03 -23.97
N ARG A 13 102.11 56.86 -24.28
CA ARG A 13 100.78 56.79 -23.66
C ARG A 13 100.20 55.40 -23.90
N ARG A 14 100.10 54.58 -22.86
CA ARG A 14 99.26 53.38 -22.89
C ARG A 14 97.80 53.84 -22.92
N VAL A 15 97.22 53.76 -24.11
CA VAL A 15 95.77 53.84 -24.31
C VAL A 15 95.17 52.66 -23.55
N GLY A 16 94.46 52.96 -22.46
CA GLY A 16 93.74 51.93 -21.72
C GLY A 16 92.66 51.31 -22.63
N PRO A 17 92.40 50.00 -22.54
CA PRO A 17 91.38 49.37 -23.36
C PRO A 17 90.02 50.01 -23.07
N GLU A 18 89.45 50.58 -24.12
CA GLU A 18 88.13 51.15 -24.22
C GLU A 18 87.11 50.11 -23.70
N ARG A 19 86.50 50.39 -22.55
CA ARG A 19 85.49 49.51 -21.96
C ARG A 19 84.29 49.47 -22.91
N ALA A 20 84.11 48.32 -23.57
CA ALA A 20 82.96 48.03 -24.40
C ALA A 20 81.65 48.39 -23.66
N PRO A 21 80.67 49.02 -24.34
CA PRO A 21 79.42 49.40 -23.71
C PRO A 21 78.66 48.14 -23.28
N ARG A 22 78.53 47.94 -21.97
CA ARG A 22 77.66 46.91 -21.40
C ARG A 22 76.22 47.25 -21.78
N ARG A 23 75.70 46.57 -22.80
CA ARG A 23 74.28 46.60 -23.15
C ARG A 23 73.52 45.95 -22.00
N LEU A 24 72.84 46.77 -21.21
CA LEU A 24 71.82 46.31 -20.27
C LEU A 24 70.65 45.79 -21.10
N ARG A 25 70.47 44.47 -21.09
CA ARG A 25 69.32 43.82 -21.71
C ARG A 25 68.17 43.89 -20.69
N PRO A 26 66.99 44.41 -21.05
CA PRO A 26 65.84 44.36 -20.16
C PRO A 26 65.59 42.89 -19.76
N ALA A 27 65.52 42.62 -18.47
CA ALA A 27 65.07 41.32 -17.99
C ALA A 27 63.62 41.14 -18.48
N PRO A 28 63.24 39.95 -19.00
CA PRO A 28 61.88 39.73 -19.43
C PRO A 28 60.94 39.99 -18.24
N GLU A 29 59.97 40.88 -18.42
CA GLU A 29 58.90 41.09 -17.46
C GLU A 29 58.28 39.72 -17.15
N HIS A 30 58.18 39.38 -15.87
CA HIS A 30 57.62 38.11 -15.45
C HIS A 30 56.20 37.98 -16.01
N ALA A 31 56.05 37.15 -17.04
CA ALA A 31 54.76 36.78 -17.60
C ALA A 31 53.86 36.35 -16.43
N GLY A 32 52.76 37.08 -16.23
CA GLY A 32 51.88 36.95 -15.09
C GLY A 32 51.55 35.48 -14.85
N ARG A 33 52.00 34.96 -13.71
CA ARG A 33 51.77 33.58 -13.31
C ARG A 33 50.26 33.34 -13.36
N ALA A 34 49.80 32.52 -14.31
CA ALA A 34 48.38 32.16 -14.43
C ALA A 34 47.94 31.67 -13.06
N LYS A 35 47.07 32.42 -12.38
CA LYS A 35 46.81 32.23 -10.96
C LYS A 35 45.97 30.95 -10.81
N PRO A 36 46.53 29.80 -10.36
CA PRO A 36 45.76 28.56 -10.25
C PRO A 36 44.61 28.69 -9.24
N LYS A 37 44.72 29.67 -8.32
CA LYS A 37 43.66 30.07 -7.38
C LYS A 37 42.34 30.44 -8.06
N LEU A 38 42.38 31.01 -9.27
CA LEU A 38 41.16 31.35 -10.01
C LEU A 38 40.47 30.10 -10.56
N ALA A 39 41.25 29.11 -11.03
CA ALA A 39 40.71 27.83 -11.49
C ALA A 39 40.03 27.07 -10.35
N TYR A 40 40.64 27.03 -9.15
CA TYR A 40 40.01 26.44 -7.97
C TYR A 40 38.71 27.14 -7.57
N ALA A 41 38.67 28.48 -7.66
CA ALA A 41 37.45 29.25 -7.35
C ALA A 41 36.31 28.95 -8.35
N VAL A 42 36.62 28.85 -9.64
CA VAL A 42 35.63 28.49 -10.68
C VAL A 42 35.12 27.07 -10.50
N ILE A 43 36.00 26.11 -10.18
CA ILE A 43 35.60 24.73 -9.91
C ILE A 43 34.71 24.65 -8.65
N ALA A 44 35.10 25.33 -7.57
CA ALA A 44 34.31 25.37 -6.34
C ALA A 44 32.92 25.98 -6.57
N LEU A 45 32.85 27.13 -7.27
CA LEU A 45 31.58 27.78 -7.59
C LEU A 45 30.71 26.93 -8.53
N GLY A 46 31.33 26.29 -9.53
CA GLY A 46 30.65 25.35 -10.42
C GLY A 46 30.08 24.15 -9.67
N GLY A 47 30.86 23.56 -8.75
CA GLY A 47 30.40 22.47 -7.88
C GLY A 47 29.20 22.86 -7.03
N VAL A 48 29.24 24.05 -6.40
CA VAL A 48 28.10 24.58 -5.63
C VAL A 48 26.87 24.78 -6.53
N ALA A 49 27.04 25.32 -7.74
CA ALA A 49 25.94 25.49 -8.69
C ALA A 49 25.32 24.14 -9.10
N VAL A 50 26.14 23.11 -9.35
CA VAL A 50 25.66 21.76 -9.66
C VAL A 50 24.87 21.17 -8.49
N ILE A 51 25.34 21.34 -7.25
CA ILE A 51 24.62 20.87 -6.05
C ILE A 51 23.24 21.54 -5.95
N ILE A 52 23.17 22.86 -6.15
CA ILE A 52 21.90 23.61 -6.09
C ILE A 52 20.92 23.10 -7.15
N VAL A 53 21.39 22.91 -8.40
CA VAL A 53 20.55 22.38 -9.48
C VAL A 53 20.08 20.96 -9.17
N ALA A 54 20.96 20.09 -8.68
CA ALA A 54 20.61 18.73 -8.30
C ALA A 54 19.56 18.71 -7.16
N GLN A 55 19.71 19.56 -6.15
CA GLN A 55 18.75 19.68 -5.06
C GLN A 55 17.38 20.16 -5.56
N LEU A 56 17.34 21.12 -6.49
CA LEU A 56 16.10 21.61 -7.06
C LEU A 56 15.38 20.52 -7.88
N LEU A 57 16.12 19.80 -8.73
CA LEU A 57 15.55 18.69 -9.51
C LEU A 57 15.03 17.57 -8.63
N LEU A 58 15.76 17.22 -7.56
CA LEU A 58 15.31 16.24 -6.58
C LEU A 58 14.02 16.71 -5.88
N SER A 59 13.95 17.98 -5.49
CA SER A 59 12.74 18.56 -4.89
C SER A 59 11.54 18.44 -5.84
N ILE A 60 11.70 18.78 -7.12
CA ILE A 60 10.64 18.70 -8.13
C ILE A 60 10.17 17.24 -8.30
N ALA A 61 11.11 16.30 -8.38
CA ALA A 61 10.81 14.87 -8.51
C ALA A 61 10.05 14.33 -7.27
N VAL A 62 10.46 14.74 -6.07
CA VAL A 62 9.76 14.40 -4.82
C VAL A 62 8.36 14.99 -4.79
N THR A 63 8.18 16.23 -5.25
CA THR A 63 6.86 16.87 -5.29
C THR A 63 5.90 16.17 -6.25
N GLN A 64 6.35 15.74 -7.44
CA GLN A 64 5.51 14.98 -8.38
C GLN A 64 5.14 13.60 -7.83
N GLY A 65 6.10 12.89 -7.23
CA GLY A 65 5.83 11.60 -6.57
C GLY A 65 4.88 11.73 -5.38
N ALA A 66 4.92 12.84 -4.65
CA ALA A 66 4.01 13.07 -3.52
C ALA A 66 2.54 13.22 -3.96
N TYR A 67 2.26 13.87 -5.09
CA TYR A 67 0.89 14.01 -5.60
C TYR A 67 0.30 12.69 -6.11
N GLU A 68 1.12 11.85 -6.74
CA GLU A 68 0.67 10.54 -7.21
C GLU A 68 0.34 9.60 -6.03
N ILE A 69 1.18 9.61 -4.99
CA ILE A 69 0.94 8.86 -3.75
C ILE A 69 -0.32 9.37 -3.05
N ASP A 70 -0.50 10.69 -2.95
CA ASP A 70 -1.69 11.30 -2.33
C ASP A 70 -2.98 10.89 -3.08
N GLY A 71 -2.95 10.94 -4.42
CA GLY A 71 -4.07 10.49 -5.25
C GLY A 71 -4.41 9.00 -5.06
N LEU A 72 -3.41 8.13 -4.90
CA LEU A 72 -3.61 6.72 -4.62
C LEU A 72 -4.14 6.49 -3.20
N GLN A 73 -3.64 7.22 -2.19
CA GLN A 73 -4.13 7.14 -0.81
C GLN A 73 -5.58 7.62 -0.70
N MET A 74 -5.96 8.69 -1.42
CA MET A 74 -7.35 9.14 -1.48
C MET A 74 -8.28 8.08 -2.06
N LYS A 75 -7.86 7.41 -3.15
CA LYS A 75 -8.64 6.32 -3.75
C LYS A 75 -8.77 5.14 -2.81
N GLN A 76 -7.70 4.75 -2.13
CA GLN A 76 -7.73 3.68 -1.14
C GLN A 76 -8.69 4.01 0.00
N SER A 77 -8.62 5.23 0.55
CA SER A 77 -9.55 5.65 1.62
C SER A 77 -11.00 5.66 1.16
N ALA A 78 -11.27 6.09 -0.08
CA ALA A 78 -12.61 6.07 -0.66
C ALA A 78 -13.14 4.64 -0.77
N LEU A 79 -12.34 3.72 -1.32
CA LEU A 79 -12.70 2.30 -1.47
C LEU A 79 -12.95 1.63 -0.11
N THR A 80 -12.08 1.86 0.88
CA THR A 80 -12.28 1.30 2.23
C THR A 80 -13.57 1.79 2.88
N ARG A 81 -13.95 3.06 2.68
CA ARG A 81 -15.24 3.58 3.18
C ARG A 81 -16.42 2.91 2.48
N GLU A 82 -16.31 2.64 1.18
CA GLU A 82 -17.34 1.95 0.42
C GLU A 82 -17.48 0.49 0.86
N GLU A 83 -16.37 -0.22 1.07
CA GLU A 83 -16.37 -1.58 1.62
C GLU A 83 -17.04 -1.63 3.00
N GLN A 84 -16.70 -0.69 3.90
CA GLN A 84 -17.30 -0.62 5.23
C GLN A 84 -18.81 -0.39 5.16
N LYS A 85 -19.25 0.50 4.27
CA LYS A 85 -20.68 0.74 4.05
C LYS A 85 -21.39 -0.52 3.56
N LEU A 86 -20.80 -1.21 2.58
CA LEU A 86 -21.42 -2.41 2.01
C LEU A 86 -21.44 -3.57 3.01
N ALA A 87 -20.41 -3.69 3.85
CA ALA A 87 -20.38 -4.66 4.94
C ALA A 87 -21.48 -4.37 5.97
N GLU A 88 -21.70 -3.10 6.34
CA GLU A 88 -22.79 -2.73 7.25
C GLU A 88 -24.17 -3.02 6.65
N ASP A 89 -24.36 -2.75 5.35
CA ASP A 89 -25.59 -3.10 4.63
C ASP A 89 -25.81 -4.62 4.58
N LEU A 90 -24.74 -5.41 4.41
CA LEU A 90 -24.80 -6.87 4.44
C LEU A 90 -25.14 -7.40 5.84
N ASP A 91 -24.45 -6.93 6.88
CA ASP A 91 -24.72 -7.31 8.28
C ASP A 91 -26.16 -6.99 8.67
N ARG A 92 -26.73 -5.91 8.13
CA ARG A 92 -28.12 -5.51 8.34
C ARG A 92 -29.10 -6.52 7.74
N VAL A 93 -28.91 -6.96 6.50
CA VAL A 93 -29.81 -7.91 5.83
C VAL A 93 -29.58 -9.36 6.28
N GLU A 94 -28.37 -9.72 6.71
CA GLU A 94 -28.07 -11.04 7.28
C GLU A 94 -28.45 -11.13 8.76
N SER A 95 -28.87 -10.01 9.37
CA SER A 95 -29.21 -9.99 10.79
C SER A 95 -30.36 -10.97 11.11
N PRO A 96 -30.30 -11.68 12.27
CA PRO A 96 -31.32 -12.67 12.63
C PRO A 96 -32.74 -12.10 12.68
N GLN A 97 -32.89 -10.84 13.08
CA GLN A 97 -34.18 -10.18 13.15
C GLN A 97 -34.75 -9.90 11.75
N PHE A 98 -33.91 -9.47 10.81
CA PHE A 98 -34.33 -9.26 9.41
C PHE A 98 -34.72 -10.59 8.76
N LEU A 99 -33.91 -11.64 8.94
CA LEU A 99 -34.21 -12.98 8.44
C LEU A 99 -35.50 -13.55 9.03
N ALA A 100 -35.75 -13.36 10.33
CA ALA A 100 -36.99 -13.79 10.98
C ALA A 100 -38.22 -13.06 10.41
N MET A 101 -38.14 -11.75 10.17
CA MET A 101 -39.22 -10.99 9.54
C MET A 101 -39.50 -11.46 8.10
N ASN A 102 -38.43 -11.72 7.32
CA ASN A 102 -38.56 -12.22 5.95
C ASN A 102 -39.18 -13.63 5.93
N ALA A 103 -38.73 -14.51 6.84
CA ALA A 103 -39.27 -15.84 7.06
C ALA A 103 -40.76 -15.83 7.41
N GLN A 104 -41.17 -14.96 8.33
CA GLN A 104 -42.58 -14.74 8.67
C GLN A 104 -43.39 -14.24 7.47
N GLY A 105 -42.81 -13.33 6.66
CA GLY A 105 -43.43 -12.87 5.42
C GLY A 105 -43.71 -13.99 4.42
N LEU A 106 -42.92 -15.07 4.48
CA LEU A 106 -43.13 -16.31 3.71
C LEU A 106 -44.03 -17.34 4.40
N GLY A 107 -44.57 -17.02 5.59
CA GLY A 107 -45.42 -17.92 6.38
C GLY A 107 -44.66 -18.94 7.23
N MET A 108 -43.33 -18.82 7.36
CA MET A 108 -42.55 -19.65 8.28
C MET A 108 -42.76 -19.22 9.73
N VAL A 109 -42.72 -20.20 10.64
CA VAL A 109 -43.02 -20.02 12.05
C VAL A 109 -41.94 -20.69 12.90
N PRO A 110 -41.46 -20.07 13.99
CA PRO A 110 -40.49 -20.69 14.89
C PRO A 110 -41.09 -21.91 15.60
N ASN A 111 -40.35 -23.02 15.60
CA ASN A 111 -40.74 -24.22 16.33
C ASN A 111 -40.17 -24.20 17.76
N ALA A 112 -41.04 -24.05 18.76
CA ALA A 112 -40.66 -24.10 20.17
C ALA A 112 -40.36 -25.53 20.68
N ASN A 113 -40.85 -26.57 19.98
CA ASN A 113 -40.75 -27.97 20.40
C ASN A 113 -40.19 -28.84 19.24
N PRO A 114 -38.88 -28.76 18.95
CA PRO A 114 -38.27 -29.59 17.92
C PRO A 114 -38.27 -31.07 18.33
N VAL A 115 -38.51 -31.95 17.35
CA VAL A 115 -38.46 -33.41 17.49
C VAL A 115 -37.21 -33.91 16.77
N TYR A 116 -36.49 -34.86 17.37
CA TYR A 116 -35.20 -35.31 16.86
C TYR A 116 -35.31 -36.68 16.19
N LEU A 117 -34.59 -36.86 15.09
CA LEU A 117 -34.42 -38.17 14.45
C LEU A 117 -33.10 -38.78 14.91
N ARG A 118 -33.15 -39.98 15.48
CA ARG A 118 -31.96 -40.75 15.80
C ARG A 118 -31.49 -41.52 14.55
N LEU A 119 -30.33 -41.14 14.01
CA LEU A 119 -29.83 -41.69 12.73
C LEU A 119 -29.48 -43.18 12.79
N SER A 120 -29.16 -43.72 13.97
CA SER A 120 -28.75 -45.13 14.12
C SER A 120 -29.89 -46.13 13.88
N ASP A 121 -31.13 -45.73 14.14
CA ASP A 121 -32.30 -46.62 14.05
C ASP A 121 -33.55 -45.96 13.48
N GLY A 122 -33.43 -44.71 13.01
CA GLY A 122 -34.54 -43.96 12.45
C GLY A 122 -35.64 -43.63 13.46
N ALA A 123 -35.39 -43.79 14.77
CA ALA A 123 -36.39 -43.50 15.78
C ALA A 123 -36.62 -41.99 15.90
N VAL A 124 -37.88 -41.57 15.86
CA VAL A 124 -38.31 -40.20 16.09
C VAL A 124 -38.53 -40.00 17.60
N LEU A 125 -37.77 -39.09 18.21
CA LEU A 125 -37.78 -38.81 19.63
C LEU A 125 -38.61 -37.55 19.91
N GLY A 126 -39.86 -37.77 20.34
CA GLY A 126 -40.85 -36.72 20.63
C GLY A 126 -42.15 -36.95 19.87
N GLN A 127 -43.11 -36.02 20.01
CA GLN A 127 -44.38 -36.07 19.29
C GLN A 127 -44.39 -35.01 18.18
N PRO A 128 -44.35 -35.41 16.89
CA PRO A 128 -44.43 -34.47 15.78
C PRO A 128 -45.76 -33.71 15.83
N THR A 129 -45.68 -32.41 16.04
CA THR A 129 -46.83 -31.50 16.03
C THR A 129 -46.49 -30.30 15.16
N ALA A 130 -47.49 -29.76 14.48
CA ALA A 130 -47.29 -28.55 13.69
C ALA A 130 -46.85 -27.40 14.60
N ALA A 131 -45.90 -26.58 14.15
CA ALA A 131 -45.48 -25.42 14.90
C ALA A 131 -46.63 -24.40 14.92
N GLU A 132 -47.22 -24.18 16.10
CA GLU A 132 -48.23 -23.15 16.29
C GLU A 132 -47.54 -21.82 16.58
N GLY A 133 -47.58 -20.92 15.60
CA GLY A 133 -46.99 -19.60 15.71
C GLY A 133 -47.86 -18.71 16.58
N GLY A 134 -47.50 -18.57 17.86
CA GLY A 134 -48.13 -17.59 18.72
C GLY A 134 -47.83 -16.15 18.26
N PRO A 135 -48.77 -15.20 18.38
CA PRO A 135 -48.47 -13.78 18.18
C PRO A 135 -47.33 -13.38 19.12
N GLY A 136 -46.24 -12.88 18.54
CA GLY A 136 -45.02 -12.49 19.26
C GLY A 136 -43.93 -13.58 19.36
N ALA A 137 -44.17 -14.82 18.90
CA ALA A 137 -43.18 -15.90 18.98
C ALA A 137 -41.89 -15.63 18.18
N SER A 138 -41.96 -14.73 17.20
CA SER A 138 -40.79 -14.26 16.46
C SER A 138 -40.72 -12.72 16.35
N GLU A 139 -41.42 -12.00 17.24
CA GLU A 139 -41.12 -10.59 17.45
C GLU A 139 -39.85 -10.45 18.29
N PRO A 140 -38.88 -9.64 17.86
CA PRO A 140 -37.68 -9.39 18.65
C PRO A 140 -38.04 -8.57 19.90
N LEU A 141 -37.61 -9.05 21.07
CA LEU A 141 -37.77 -8.32 22.34
C LEU A 141 -36.95 -7.02 22.40
N VAL A 142 -35.91 -6.92 21.57
CA VAL A 142 -35.06 -5.74 21.45
C VAL A 142 -35.11 -5.24 20.01
N PRO A 143 -35.57 -4.01 19.77
CA PRO A 143 -35.68 -3.48 18.42
C PRO A 143 -34.30 -3.27 17.82
N ASN A 144 -34.14 -3.69 16.56
CA ASN A 144 -32.98 -3.30 15.76
C ASN A 144 -33.34 -2.07 14.92
N VAL A 145 -32.71 -0.93 15.19
CA VAL A 145 -32.93 0.31 14.42
C VAL A 145 -32.30 0.27 13.04
N LEU A 146 -31.36 -0.64 12.80
CA LEU A 146 -30.66 -0.74 11.51
C LEU A 146 -31.57 -1.31 10.41
N ILE A 147 -32.52 -2.15 10.76
CA ILE A 147 -33.48 -2.74 9.79
C ILE A 147 -34.60 -1.77 9.41
N ASP A 148 -34.70 -0.61 10.05
CA ASP A 148 -35.75 0.36 9.76
C ASP A 148 -35.61 0.90 8.32
N GLY A 149 -36.72 0.92 7.59
CA GLY A 149 -36.76 1.31 6.17
C GLY A 149 -36.27 0.27 5.16
N VAL A 150 -35.84 -0.92 5.57
CA VAL A 150 -35.53 -2.04 4.65
C VAL A 150 -36.78 -2.91 4.46
N PRO A 151 -37.41 -2.92 3.27
CA PRO A 151 -38.59 -3.74 3.05
C PRO A 151 -38.22 -5.23 3.04
N PRO A 152 -39.02 -6.11 3.68
CA PRO A 152 -38.79 -7.55 3.61
C PRO A 152 -38.97 -8.08 2.18
N ASP A 153 -38.13 -9.02 1.76
CA ASP A 153 -38.12 -9.66 0.44
C ASP A 153 -39.26 -10.69 0.23
N ALA A 154 -40.33 -10.62 1.01
CA ALA A 154 -41.46 -11.57 1.05
C ALA A 154 -42.22 -11.76 -0.29
N GLY A 155 -41.83 -11.04 -1.34
CA GLY A 155 -42.45 -11.06 -2.68
C GLY A 155 -41.56 -11.56 -3.82
N ARG A 156 -40.28 -11.94 -3.61
CA ARG A 156 -39.56 -12.69 -4.64
C ARG A 156 -40.16 -14.09 -4.68
N GLN A 157 -40.94 -14.34 -5.74
CA GLN A 157 -41.64 -15.59 -6.01
C GLN A 157 -40.81 -16.76 -5.48
N ALA A 158 -41.41 -17.49 -4.54
CA ALA A 158 -40.91 -18.78 -4.09
C ALA A 158 -40.45 -19.52 -5.34
N GLY A 159 -39.14 -19.72 -5.48
CA GLY A 159 -38.64 -20.62 -6.51
C GLY A 159 -39.39 -21.91 -6.28
N GLU A 160 -40.19 -22.31 -7.28
CA GLU A 160 -40.99 -23.51 -7.27
C GLU A 160 -40.05 -24.70 -7.04
N THR A 161 -39.76 -25.01 -5.77
CA THR A 161 -39.43 -26.37 -5.38
C THR A 161 -40.78 -27.07 -5.28
N PRO A 162 -41.07 -28.06 -6.15
CA PRO A 162 -42.28 -28.85 -6.01
C PRO A 162 -42.17 -29.63 -4.70
N ILE A 163 -42.70 -29.08 -3.61
CA ILE A 163 -42.92 -29.85 -2.38
C ILE A 163 -44.28 -30.52 -2.53
N GLU A 164 -44.38 -31.46 -3.47
CA GLU A 164 -45.47 -32.44 -3.46
C GLU A 164 -45.03 -33.58 -2.54
N GLY A 165 -45.15 -33.31 -1.24
CA GLY A 165 -44.92 -34.26 -0.16
C GLY A 165 -46.17 -34.36 0.71
N ALA A 166 -47.29 -34.80 0.13
CA ALA A 166 -48.39 -35.36 0.92
C ALA A 166 -47.88 -36.62 1.66
N PRO A 167 -48.42 -36.96 2.85
CA PRO A 167 -47.87 -38.00 3.71
C PRO A 167 -48.05 -39.39 3.08
N GLY A 168 -47.03 -39.82 2.34
CA GLY A 168 -47.00 -41.08 1.60
C GLY A 168 -46.17 -42.13 2.31
N GLN A 169 -46.81 -43.26 2.58
CA GLN A 169 -46.22 -44.50 3.09
C GLN A 169 -44.86 -44.82 2.46
N ALA A 170 -43.89 -45.18 3.30
CA ALA A 170 -42.61 -45.72 2.90
C ALA A 170 -42.78 -47.11 2.25
N GLY A 171 -43.14 -47.11 0.97
CA GLY A 171 -42.98 -48.25 0.06
C GLY A 171 -41.55 -48.29 -0.44
N GLY A 172 -40.85 -49.38 -0.15
CA GLY A 172 -39.43 -49.54 -0.42
C GLY A 172 -39.06 -49.42 -1.91
N ALA A 173 -37.97 -48.72 -2.15
CA ALA A 173 -37.08 -48.97 -3.28
C ALA A 173 -35.67 -48.64 -2.81
N ALA A 174 -34.88 -49.69 -2.60
CA ALA A 174 -33.45 -49.58 -2.32
C ALA A 174 -32.76 -48.89 -3.50
N VAL A 175 -32.10 -47.78 -3.24
CA VAL A 175 -31.00 -47.29 -4.07
C VAL A 175 -29.78 -47.30 -3.18
N GLU A 176 -28.97 -48.33 -3.41
CA GLU A 176 -27.68 -48.57 -2.78
C GLU A 176 -26.71 -47.45 -3.17
N ALA A 177 -26.45 -46.53 -2.25
CA ALA A 177 -25.31 -45.63 -2.31
C ALA A 177 -24.16 -46.26 -1.50
N PRO A 178 -22.91 -46.27 -1.99
CA PRO A 178 -21.81 -46.92 -1.28
C PRO A 178 -21.53 -46.17 0.02
N ALA A 179 -21.75 -46.86 1.14
CA ALA A 179 -21.41 -46.38 2.47
C ALA A 179 -19.89 -46.31 2.61
N ALA A 180 -19.34 -45.10 2.68
CA ALA A 180 -17.98 -44.89 3.18
C ALA A 180 -17.97 -45.18 4.70
N PRO A 181 -17.06 -46.04 5.22
CA PRO A 181 -16.94 -46.27 6.65
C PRO A 181 -16.47 -44.99 7.35
N LEU A 182 -17.32 -44.39 8.19
CA LEU A 182 -16.94 -43.30 9.09
C LEU A 182 -16.31 -43.88 10.37
N ASP A 183 -15.23 -44.65 10.23
CA ASP A 183 -14.37 -45.06 11.35
C ASP A 183 -13.38 -43.92 11.64
N GLY A 184 -13.87 -42.84 12.26
CA GLY A 184 -13.04 -41.69 12.60
C GLY A 184 -13.84 -40.59 13.24
N GLY A 185 -14.00 -40.66 14.56
CA GLY A 185 -14.58 -39.58 15.36
C GLY A 185 -13.84 -38.26 15.11
N LEU A 186 -14.60 -37.18 14.99
CA LEU A 186 -14.09 -35.81 14.89
C LEU A 186 -13.08 -35.56 16.02
N PRO A 187 -11.85 -35.07 15.74
CA PRO A 187 -10.90 -34.77 16.80
C PRO A 187 -11.44 -33.61 17.65
N THR A 188 -11.68 -33.85 18.93
CA THR A 188 -11.92 -32.79 19.92
C THR A 188 -10.62 -32.03 20.17
N PRO A 189 -10.62 -30.68 20.21
CA PRO A 189 -9.41 -29.91 20.47
C PRO A 189 -8.88 -30.18 21.88
N ALA A 190 -7.64 -30.64 21.98
CA ALA A 190 -6.92 -30.74 23.24
C ALA A 190 -6.42 -29.33 23.65
N THR A 191 -6.93 -28.80 24.75
CA THR A 191 -6.37 -27.62 25.41
C THR A 191 -5.18 -28.04 26.27
N HIS A 192 -4.00 -27.45 26.02
CA HIS A 192 -2.85 -27.44 26.93
C HIS A 192 -2.78 -26.09 27.65
#